data_AF-A0A7J8D6M8-F1
#
_entry.id   AF-A0A7J8D6M8-F1
#
_cell.length_a   1.000
_cell.length_b   1.000
_cell.length_c   1.000
_cell.angle_alpha   90.00
_cell.angle_beta   90.00
_cell.angle_gamma   90.00
#
_symmetry.space_group_name_H-M   'P 1'
#
loop_
_entity.id
_entity.type
_entity.pdbx_description
1 polymer ?
#
loop_
_entity_poly.entity_id
_entity_poly.type
_entity_poly.pdbx_seq_one_letter_code
_entity_poly.pdbx_strand_id
1 'polypeptide(L)'
;MTWDPKHLPRSVRNTVSLARAAGPALEISRRAVEDQLKICGHKRDADVFELFLSQKELTDVIDLSRFKKLKYLWLHHNKLHGITFLTRNYCLTELYLNNNAIFEIEGLHYLPSLHILLLHHNELTNIAATVKELKGMLNLKTLSINLHFHMAIS
;
A
#
# COMPACT_ATOMS: atom_id res chain seq x y z
N MET A 1 25.12 -10.52 -33.75
CA MET A 1 23.81 -9.83 -33.79
C MET A 1 23.48 -9.40 -32.37
N THR A 2 23.73 -8.14 -32.06
CA THR A 2 23.56 -7.55 -30.73
C THR A 2 22.09 -7.25 -30.49
N TRP A 3 21.52 -7.79 -29.42
CA TRP A 3 20.16 -7.50 -28.98
C TRP A 3 20.02 -6.01 -28.62
N ASP A 4 19.21 -5.25 -29.36
CA ASP A 4 18.90 -3.84 -29.07
C ASP A 4 17.48 -3.70 -28.50
N PRO A 5 17.33 -3.37 -27.20
CA PRO A 5 16.02 -3.23 -26.54
C PRO A 5 15.22 -2.00 -27.01
N LYS A 6 15.76 -1.15 -27.90
CA LYS A 6 15.04 0.01 -28.43
C LYS A 6 13.89 -0.34 -29.37
N HIS A 7 13.86 -1.55 -29.94
CA HIS A 7 12.86 -1.97 -30.92
C HIS A 7 11.59 -2.62 -30.33
N LEU A 8 11.41 -2.64 -29.01
CA LEU A 8 10.21 -3.20 -28.38
C LEU A 8 9.03 -2.20 -28.32
N PRO A 9 7.77 -2.67 -28.42
CA PRO A 9 6.58 -1.85 -28.22
C PRO A 9 6.60 -1.16 -26.85
N ARG A 10 6.07 0.07 -26.72
CA ARG A 10 6.05 0.84 -25.46
C ARG A 10 5.49 0.05 -24.26
N SER A 11 4.50 -0.82 -24.50
CA SER A 11 3.92 -1.75 -23.51
C SER A 11 4.94 -2.75 -22.93
N VAL A 12 5.85 -3.24 -23.77
CA VAL A 12 6.89 -4.20 -23.38
C VAL A 12 8.12 -3.49 -22.78
N ARG A 13 8.39 -2.24 -23.17
CA ARG A 13 9.48 -1.45 -22.58
C ARG A 13 9.26 -1.18 -21.09
N ASN A 14 8.02 -0.95 -20.67
CA ASN A 14 7.67 -0.77 -19.26
C ASN A 14 7.83 -2.07 -18.45
N THR A 15 7.46 -3.22 -19.01
CA THR A 15 7.56 -4.52 -18.32
C THR A 15 8.99 -5.08 -18.28
N VAL A 16 9.81 -4.83 -19.29
CA VAL A 16 11.23 -5.26 -19.30
C VAL A 16 12.13 -4.32 -18.47
N SER A 17 11.72 -3.06 -18.26
CA SER A 17 12.40 -2.13 -17.35
C SER A 17 12.07 -2.36 -15.87
N LEU A 18 10.89 -2.91 -15.55
CA LEU A 18 10.44 -3.17 -14.17
C LEU A 18 11.15 -4.36 -13.50
N ALA A 19 11.78 -5.24 -14.29
CA ALA A 19 12.53 -6.38 -13.76
C ALA A 19 14.00 -6.06 -13.41
N ARG A 20 14.46 -4.81 -13.60
CA ARG A 20 15.87 -4.45 -13.50
C ARG A 20 16.08 -3.30 -12.51
N ALA A 21 16.45 -3.69 -11.29
CA ALA A 21 16.66 -2.91 -10.06
C ALA A 21 15.38 -2.54 -9.29
N ALA A 22 15.05 -3.36 -8.28
CA ALA A 22 14.27 -2.87 -7.16
C ALA A 22 15.02 -1.65 -6.59
N GLY A 23 14.40 -0.46 -6.65
CA GLY A 23 15.02 0.75 -6.11
C GLY A 23 15.31 0.59 -4.61
N PRO A 24 16.18 1.45 -4.02
CA PRO A 24 16.54 1.39 -2.61
C PRO A 24 15.33 1.32 -1.66
N ALA A 25 14.23 2.01 -2.00
CA ALA A 25 12.99 1.99 -1.22
C ALA A 25 12.34 0.59 -1.12
N LEU A 26 12.23 -0.13 -2.24
CA LEU A 26 11.67 -1.48 -2.27
C LEU A 26 12.55 -2.49 -1.54
N GLU A 27 13.86 -2.26 -1.50
CA GLU A 27 14.77 -3.11 -0.73
C GLU A 27 14.62 -2.90 0.78
N ILE A 28 14.47 -1.65 1.24
CA ILE A 28 14.14 -1.35 2.65
C ILE A 28 12.84 -2.04 3.05
N SER A 29 11.80 -1.93 2.21
CA SER A 29 10.53 -2.61 2.45
C SER A 29 10.65 -4.14 2.47
N ARG A 30 11.38 -4.72 1.50
CA ARG A 30 11.62 -6.17 1.46
C ARG A 30 12.27 -6.65 2.76
N ARG A 31 13.33 -5.98 3.18
CA ARG A 31 14.04 -6.31 4.42
C ARG A 31 13.14 -6.15 5.65
N ALA A 32 12.36 -5.07 5.71
CA ALA A 32 11.38 -4.85 6.78
C ALA A 32 10.37 -6.01 6.91
N VAL A 33 9.86 -6.50 5.77
CA VAL A 33 8.95 -7.66 5.74
C VAL A 33 9.68 -8.92 6.17
N GLU A 34 10.86 -9.20 5.62
CA GLU A 34 11.65 -10.39 5.96
C GLU A 34 12.05 -10.44 7.44
N ASP A 35 12.45 -9.31 8.01
CA ASP A 35 12.81 -9.21 9.42
C ASP A 35 11.58 -9.46 10.31
N GLN A 36 10.40 -8.93 9.93
CA GLN A 36 9.16 -9.23 10.64
C GLN A 36 8.80 -10.72 10.58
N LEU A 37 8.92 -11.36 9.40
CA LEU A 37 8.64 -12.79 9.27
C LEU A 37 9.56 -13.64 10.14
N LYS A 38 10.85 -13.28 10.24
CA LYS A 38 11.81 -13.96 11.12
C LYS A 38 11.44 -13.80 12.59
N ILE A 39 11.09 -12.58 13.02
CA ILE A 39 10.70 -12.29 14.42
C ILE A 39 9.45 -13.09 14.82
N CYS A 40 8.43 -13.13 13.95
CA CYS A 40 7.20 -13.88 14.20
C CYS A 40 7.33 -15.40 13.96
N GLY A 41 8.46 -15.88 13.44
CA GLY A 41 8.67 -17.29 13.13
C GLY A 41 7.80 -17.82 11.98
N HIS A 42 7.30 -16.95 11.10
CA HIS A 42 6.50 -17.36 9.95
C HIS A 42 7.36 -18.06 8.90
N LYS A 43 7.06 -19.33 8.63
CA LYS A 43 7.80 -20.16 7.66
C LYS A 43 7.16 -20.20 6.27
N ARG A 44 5.87 -19.85 6.16
CA ARG A 44 5.11 -19.87 4.90
C ARG A 44 4.26 -18.61 4.80
N ASP A 45 4.16 -18.06 3.60
CA ASP A 45 3.29 -16.90 3.32
C ASP A 45 1.81 -17.17 3.67
N ALA A 46 1.40 -18.44 3.60
CA ALA A 46 0.04 -18.88 3.94
C ALA A 46 -0.29 -18.84 5.45
N ASP A 47 0.72 -18.65 6.30
CA ASP A 47 0.58 -18.56 7.75
C ASP A 47 0.66 -17.10 8.24
N VAL A 48 0.87 -16.14 7.34
CA VAL A 48 0.97 -14.71 7.66
C VAL A 48 -0.43 -14.10 7.69
N PHE A 49 -0.89 -13.78 8.89
CA PHE A 49 -2.17 -13.09 9.14
C PHE A 49 -1.97 -11.61 9.48
N GLU A 50 -0.77 -11.22 9.87
CA GLU A 50 -0.45 -9.88 10.34
C GLU A 50 0.95 -9.44 9.92
N LEU A 51 1.10 -8.15 9.63
CA LEU A 51 2.39 -7.52 9.35
C LEU A 51 2.50 -6.18 10.08
N PHE A 52 3.53 -6.05 10.91
CA PHE A 52 3.87 -4.84 11.65
C PHE A 52 5.04 -4.11 10.94
N LEU A 53 4.70 -3.14 10.10
CA LEU A 53 5.65 -2.41 9.25
C LEU A 53 5.70 -0.91 9.58
N SER A 54 5.21 -0.52 10.75
CA SER A 54 5.16 0.87 11.21
C SER A 54 6.51 1.38 11.69
N GLN A 55 6.77 2.69 11.56
CA GLN A 55 8.02 3.34 12.01
C GLN A 55 9.28 2.77 11.36
N LYS A 56 9.24 2.54 10.05
CA LYS A 56 10.36 1.96 9.28
C LYS A 56 10.87 2.86 8.15
N GLU A 57 10.41 4.11 8.14
CA GLU A 57 10.73 5.11 7.10
C GLU A 57 10.42 4.64 5.67
N LEU A 58 9.42 3.77 5.51
CA LEU A 58 9.06 3.22 4.21
C LEU A 58 8.50 4.33 3.32
N THR A 59 9.12 4.52 2.16
CA THR A 59 8.60 5.39 1.09
C THR A 59 7.82 4.59 0.04
N ASP A 60 8.03 3.28 -0.01
CA ASP A 60 7.33 2.32 -0.86
C ASP A 60 7.20 0.98 -0.12
N VAL A 61 6.28 0.12 -0.56
CA VAL A 61 6.09 -1.22 -0.02
C VAL A 61 6.14 -2.26 -1.15
N ILE A 62 6.88 -3.35 -0.94
CA ILE A 62 6.84 -4.48 -1.88
C ILE A 62 5.42 -5.01 -2.03
N ASP A 63 5.08 -5.57 -3.20
CA ASP A 63 3.77 -6.20 -3.39
C ASP A 63 3.53 -7.30 -2.34
N LEU A 64 2.48 -7.10 -1.53
CA LEU A 64 2.09 -8.01 -0.45
C LEU A 64 1.10 -9.07 -0.92
N SER A 65 0.83 -9.14 -2.23
CA SER A 65 -0.13 -10.08 -2.83
C SER A 65 0.15 -11.55 -2.49
N ARG A 66 1.38 -11.92 -2.12
CA ARG A 66 1.72 -13.29 -1.68
C ARG A 66 1.06 -13.69 -0.36
N PHE A 67 0.77 -12.74 0.53
CA PHE A 67 0.15 -13.00 1.83
C PHE A 67 -1.38 -13.05 1.74
N LYS A 68 -1.90 -14.13 1.15
CA LYS A 68 -3.33 -14.29 0.84
C LYS A 68 -4.25 -14.26 2.07
N LYS A 69 -3.73 -14.60 3.24
CA LYS A 69 -4.48 -14.62 4.51
C LYS A 69 -4.21 -13.40 5.39
N LEU A 70 -3.48 -12.39 4.90
CA LEU A 70 -3.21 -11.17 5.64
C LEU A 70 -4.54 -10.49 6.02
N LYS A 71 -4.73 -10.27 7.32
CA LYS A 71 -5.91 -9.62 7.92
C LYS A 71 -5.57 -8.24 8.48
N TYR A 72 -4.40 -8.10 9.08
CA TYR A 72 -4.01 -6.87 9.76
C TYR A 72 -2.69 -6.32 9.21
N LEU A 73 -2.67 -5.04 8.84
CA LEU A 73 -1.48 -4.39 8.31
C LEU A 73 -1.27 -3.03 8.96
N TRP A 74 -0.17 -2.91 9.70
CA TRP A 74 0.24 -1.66 10.35
C TRP A 74 1.37 -1.00 9.57
N LEU A 75 1.07 0.13 8.94
CA LEU A 75 2.01 0.95 8.17
C LEU A 75 2.05 2.41 8.63
N HIS A 76 1.54 2.70 9.83
CA HIS A 76 1.51 4.05 10.36
C HIS A 76 2.92 4.57 10.69
N HIS A 77 3.11 5.89 10.68
CA HIS A 77 4.41 6.52 10.88
C HIS A 77 5.47 6.05 9.87
N ASN A 78 5.14 6.11 8.58
CA ASN A 78 6.07 5.91 7.47
C ASN A 78 6.04 7.16 6.56
N LYS A 79 6.58 7.05 5.34
CA LYS A 79 6.69 8.13 4.35
C LYS A 79 6.02 7.71 3.03
N LEU A 80 4.94 6.93 3.11
CA LEU A 80 4.22 6.40 1.94
C LEU A 80 3.42 7.51 1.27
N HIS A 81 3.32 7.43 -0.06
CA HIS A 81 2.63 8.43 -0.88
C HIS A 81 1.32 7.89 -1.51
N GLY A 82 1.13 6.57 -1.50
CA GLY A 82 -0.03 5.89 -2.07
C GLY A 82 -0.10 4.42 -1.66
N ILE A 83 -1.09 3.70 -2.17
CA ILE A 83 -1.37 2.29 -1.83
C ILE A 83 -1.34 1.42 -3.10
N THR A 84 -0.16 0.97 -3.51
CA THR A 84 0.04 0.19 -4.75
C THR A 84 0.34 -1.30 -4.50
N PHE A 85 0.43 -1.71 -3.23
CA PHE A 85 1.00 -2.99 -2.79
C PHE A 85 -0.04 -4.00 -2.29
N LEU A 86 -1.34 -3.74 -2.47
CA LEU A 86 -2.45 -4.53 -1.92
C LEU A 86 -3.43 -5.09 -2.99
N THR A 87 -2.90 -5.59 -4.11
CA THR A 87 -3.72 -5.96 -5.28
C THR A 87 -4.53 -7.25 -5.13
N ARG A 88 -4.15 -8.15 -4.21
CA ARG A 88 -4.80 -9.46 -4.04
C ARG A 88 -4.95 -9.90 -2.58
N ASN A 89 -5.04 -8.94 -1.66
CA ASN A 89 -5.16 -9.16 -0.22
C ASN A 89 -6.64 -9.14 0.21
N TYR A 90 -7.45 -10.01 -0.40
CA TYR A 90 -8.92 -10.00 -0.25
C TYR A 90 -9.40 -10.23 1.19
N CYS A 91 -8.55 -10.82 2.04
CA CYS A 91 -8.84 -11.08 3.45
C CYS A 91 -8.45 -9.93 4.39
N LEU A 92 -7.88 -8.83 3.88
CA LEU A 92 -7.46 -7.72 4.73
C LEU A 92 -8.67 -7.06 5.39
N THR A 93 -8.67 -6.99 6.72
CA THR A 93 -9.76 -6.44 7.53
C THR A 93 -9.41 -5.09 8.13
N GLU A 94 -8.13 -4.86 8.45
CA GLU A 94 -7.69 -3.61 9.06
C GLU A 94 -6.40 -3.10 8.43
N LEU A 95 -6.42 -1.83 8.06
CA LEU A 95 -5.31 -1.13 7.42
C LEU A 95 -5.04 0.20 8.12
N TYR A 96 -3.87 0.29 8.75
CA TYR A 96 -3.42 1.46 9.49
C TYR A 96 -2.36 2.21 8.67
N LEU A 97 -2.73 3.36 8.10
CA LEU A 97 -1.88 4.18 7.23
C LEU A 97 -1.74 5.61 7.74
N ASN A 98 -2.19 5.90 8.96
CA ASN A 98 -2.09 7.23 9.56
C ASN A 98 -0.63 7.66 9.75
N ASN A 99 -0.37 8.97 9.75
CA ASN A 99 0.98 9.53 9.81
C ASN A 99 1.87 9.02 8.65
N ASN A 100 1.44 9.29 7.42
CA ASN A 100 2.19 9.09 6.18
C ASN A 100 2.07 10.36 5.31
N ALA A 101 2.53 10.31 4.06
CA ALA A 101 2.42 11.41 3.08
C ALA A 101 1.46 11.02 1.93
N ILE A 102 0.42 10.23 2.21
CA ILE A 102 -0.48 9.72 1.17
C ILE A 102 -1.34 10.84 0.62
N PHE A 103 -1.18 11.16 -0.66
CA PHE A 103 -1.95 12.22 -1.32
C PHE A 103 -3.09 11.68 -2.18
N GLU A 104 -3.04 10.40 -2.54
CA GLU A 104 -4.08 9.69 -3.27
C GLU A 104 -4.25 8.25 -2.77
N ILE A 105 -5.49 7.76 -2.83
CA ILE A 105 -5.80 6.36 -2.63
C ILE A 105 -6.40 5.82 -3.92
N GLU A 106 -5.97 4.63 -4.30
CA GLU A 106 -6.51 3.88 -5.43
C GLU A 106 -6.50 2.39 -5.08
N GLY A 107 -7.35 1.60 -5.74
CA GLY A 107 -7.29 0.15 -5.62
C GLY A 107 -7.94 -0.40 -4.35
N LEU A 108 -8.69 0.42 -3.60
CA LEU A 108 -9.38 -0.05 -2.40
C LEU A 108 -10.51 -1.04 -2.72
N HIS A 109 -11.01 -1.05 -3.96
CA HIS A 109 -11.97 -2.06 -4.44
C HIS A 109 -11.42 -3.49 -4.43
N TYR A 110 -10.09 -3.67 -4.36
CA TYR A 110 -9.47 -4.99 -4.18
C TYR A 110 -9.54 -5.51 -2.74
N LEU A 111 -10.07 -4.72 -1.79
CA LEU A 111 -10.12 -5.03 -0.36
C LEU A 111 -11.57 -5.18 0.13
N PRO A 112 -12.33 -6.18 -0.37
CA PRO A 112 -13.76 -6.31 -0.06
C PRO A 112 -14.04 -6.60 1.41
N SER A 113 -13.04 -7.11 2.15
CA SER A 113 -13.18 -7.44 3.58
C SER A 113 -12.73 -6.31 4.52
N LEU A 114 -12.38 -5.12 4.01
CA LEU A 114 -11.83 -4.06 4.84
C LEU A 114 -12.91 -3.42 5.71
N HIS A 115 -12.69 -3.42 7.02
CA HIS A 115 -13.60 -2.88 8.04
C HIS A 115 -13.04 -1.62 8.70
N ILE A 116 -11.72 -1.53 8.83
CA ILE A 116 -11.02 -0.40 9.45
C ILE A 116 -9.98 0.15 8.48
N LEU A 117 -10.07 1.45 8.19
CA LEU A 117 -9.09 2.19 7.40
C LEU A 117 -8.75 3.51 8.11
N LEU A 118 -7.52 3.63 8.61
CA LEU A 118 -7.05 4.86 9.25
C LEU A 118 -6.08 5.60 8.34
N LEU A 119 -6.45 6.82 7.94
CA LEU A 119 -5.74 7.70 7.01
C LEU A 119 -5.54 9.13 7.58
N HIS A 120 -5.89 9.41 8.83
CA HIS A 120 -5.57 10.72 9.43
C HIS A 120 -4.05 10.99 9.44
N HIS A 121 -3.67 12.27 9.45
CA HIS A 121 -2.30 12.73 9.25
C HIS A 121 -1.68 12.18 7.95
N ASN A 122 -2.37 12.41 6.82
CA ASN A 122 -1.90 12.25 5.44
C ASN A 122 -2.15 13.52 4.61
N GLU A 123 -1.84 13.49 3.32
CA GLU A 123 -1.90 14.65 2.43
C GLU A 123 -3.02 14.54 1.37
N LEU A 124 -4.11 13.84 1.70
CA LEU A 124 -5.27 13.67 0.82
C LEU A 124 -5.92 15.02 0.50
N THR A 125 -5.74 15.50 -0.73
CA THR A 125 -6.29 16.78 -1.22
C THR A 125 -7.50 16.60 -2.12
N ASN A 126 -7.56 15.50 -2.88
CA ASN A 126 -8.67 15.21 -3.79
C ASN A 126 -9.76 14.38 -3.10
N ILE A 127 -10.67 15.08 -2.41
CA ILE A 127 -11.79 14.44 -1.70
C ILE A 127 -12.75 13.73 -2.66
N ALA A 128 -12.97 14.27 -3.87
CA ALA A 128 -13.86 13.64 -4.85
C ALA A 128 -13.35 12.27 -5.31
N ALA A 129 -12.04 12.16 -5.60
CA ALA A 129 -11.41 10.88 -5.92
C ALA A 129 -11.44 9.92 -4.73
N THR A 130 -11.14 10.41 -3.53
CA THR A 130 -11.22 9.64 -2.28
C THR A 130 -12.63 9.04 -2.08
N VAL A 131 -13.69 9.86 -2.20
CA VAL A 131 -15.08 9.40 -2.06
C VAL A 131 -15.44 8.37 -3.13
N LYS A 132 -14.94 8.51 -4.36
CA LYS A 132 -15.18 7.55 -5.45
C LYS A 132 -14.64 6.16 -5.10
N GLU A 133 -13.42 6.08 -4.57
CA GLU A 133 -12.82 4.81 -4.14
C GLU A 133 -13.57 4.18 -2.97
N LEU A 134 -13.99 5.01 -1.99
CA LEU A 134 -14.71 4.55 -0.81
C LEU A 134 -16.13 4.05 -1.11
N LYS A 135 -16.77 4.52 -2.20
CA LYS A 135 -18.14 4.16 -2.56
C LYS A 135 -18.34 2.65 -2.75
N GLY A 136 -17.29 1.91 -3.12
CA GLY A 136 -17.33 0.45 -3.29
C GLY A 136 -17.14 -0.35 -1.99
N MET A 137 -16.81 0.29 -0.87
CA MET A 137 -16.40 -0.38 0.36
C MET A 137 -17.59 -0.66 1.29
N LEU A 138 -18.39 -1.67 0.94
CA LEU A 138 -19.65 -1.99 1.64
C LEU A 138 -19.47 -2.46 3.10
N ASN A 139 -18.28 -2.95 3.46
CA ASN A 139 -17.99 -3.50 4.79
C ASN A 139 -17.22 -2.53 5.71
N LEU A 140 -16.91 -1.32 5.22
CA LEU A 140 -16.12 -0.35 5.99
C LEU A 140 -16.97 0.21 7.15
N LYS A 141 -16.49 0.02 8.38
CA LYS A 141 -17.15 0.43 9.63
C LYS A 141 -16.47 1.63 10.27
N THR A 142 -15.15 1.68 10.16
CA THR A 142 -14.32 2.74 10.75
C THR A 142 -13.45 3.34 9.66
N LEU A 143 -13.65 4.63 9.42
CA LEU A 143 -12.83 5.43 8.52
C LEU A 143 -12.34 6.67 9.27
N SER A 144 -11.04 6.94 9.17
CA SER A 144 -10.45 8.17 9.67
C SER A 144 -9.71 8.84 8.52
N ILE A 145 -10.11 10.05 8.14
CA ILE A 145 -9.44 10.88 7.14
C ILE A 145 -9.17 12.26 7.75
N ASN A 146 -8.21 13.00 7.19
CA ASN A 146 -8.00 14.39 7.57
C ASN A 146 -9.20 15.26 7.17
N LEU A 147 -9.77 15.96 8.14
CA LEU A 147 -10.73 17.04 7.92
C LEU A 147 -9.95 18.36 7.83
N HIS A 148 -9.36 18.67 6.68
CA HIS A 148 -8.94 20.05 6.43
C HIS A 148 -10.20 20.86 6.05
N PHE A 149 -10.84 21.46 7.04
CA PHE A 149 -11.73 22.59 6.80
C PHE A 149 -10.88 23.72 6.24
N HIS A 150 -10.90 23.89 4.92
CA HIS A 150 -10.42 25.12 4.32
C HIS A 150 -11.42 26.22 4.71
N MET A 151 -11.26 26.81 5.90
CA MET A 151 -11.83 28.12 6.15
C MET A 151 -11.09 29.08 5.22
N ALA A 152 -11.63 29.26 4.02
CA ALA A 152 -11.39 30.46 3.26
C ALA A 152 -11.93 31.61 4.11
N ILE A 153 -11.07 32.18 4.96
CA ILE A 153 -11.32 33.50 5.53
C ILE A 153 -11.15 34.45 4.34
N SER A 154 -12.28 34.84 3.76
CA SER A 154 -12.43 35.95 2.82
C SER A 154 -12.20 37.28 3.50
#